data_AF-A0A1H8XQJ1-F1
#
_entry.id   AF-A0A1H8XQJ1-F1
#
_cell.length_a   1.000
_cell.length_b   1.000
_cell.length_c   1.000
_cell.angle_alpha   90.00
_cell.angle_beta   90.00
_cell.angle_gamma   90.00
#
_symmetry.space_group_name_H-M   'P 1'
#
loop_
_entity.id
_entity.type
_entity.pdbx_description
1 polymer ?
#
loop_
_entity_poly.entity_id
_entity_poly.type
_entity_poly.pdbx_seq_one_letter_code
_entity_poly.pdbx_strand_id
1 'polypeptide(L)'
;MAEYAAAGAEILGNDPAEARATAERVFDRTPGTDPAVQLANQLGMVFAKLDCTPRWRERLPDLVIPTLVVHGRRDTFFPVGNGEALAREIPNARLLVLEEASTAIPETAAGEVAEAMLAL
;
A
#
# COMPACT_ATOMS: atom_id res chain seq x y z
N MET A 1 15.33 -13.05 -2.12
CA MET A 1 14.21 -12.22 -1.61
C MET A 1 14.10 -10.90 -2.37
N ALA A 2 15.14 -10.06 -2.41
CA ALA A 2 15.10 -8.80 -3.15
C ALA A 2 14.82 -8.96 -4.66
N GLU A 3 15.41 -9.96 -5.31
CA GLU A 3 15.12 -10.29 -6.72
C GLU A 3 13.67 -10.78 -6.92
N TYR A 4 13.15 -11.56 -5.98
CA TYR A 4 11.76 -12.02 -6.01
C TYR A 4 10.78 -10.84 -5.87
N ALA A 5 11.08 -9.88 -5.00
CA ALA A 5 10.30 -8.66 -4.85
C ALA A 5 10.34 -7.80 -6.13
N ALA A 6 11.51 -7.65 -6.76
CA ALA A 6 11.66 -6.93 -8.02
C ALA A 6 10.83 -7.57 -9.16
N ALA A 7 10.89 -8.89 -9.31
CA ALA A 7 10.09 -9.60 -10.31
C ALA A 7 8.58 -9.48 -10.04
N GLY A 8 8.15 -9.53 -8.77
CA GLY A 8 6.76 -9.29 -8.39
C GLY A 8 6.31 -7.85 -8.66
N ALA A 9 7.19 -6.87 -8.51
CA ALA A 9 6.92 -5.47 -8.78
C ALA A 9 6.59 -5.23 -10.25
N GLU A 10 7.32 -5.85 -11.19
CA GLU A 10 7.01 -5.77 -12.63
C GLU A 10 5.59 -6.25 -12.94
N ILE A 11 5.18 -7.39 -12.35
CA ILE A 11 3.83 -7.95 -12.53
C ILE A 11 2.76 -6.98 -12.03
N LEU A 12 3.03 -6.31 -10.91
CA LEU A 12 2.12 -5.33 -10.31
C LEU A 12 2.24 -3.94 -10.94
N GLY A 13 3.12 -3.72 -11.92
CA GLY A 13 3.34 -2.42 -12.56
C GLY A 13 4.04 -1.38 -11.67
N ASN A 14 4.82 -1.83 -10.68
CA ASN A 14 5.67 -0.98 -9.84
C ASN A 14 7.11 -0.95 -10.36
N ASP A 15 7.91 0.01 -9.87
CA ASP A 15 9.33 0.10 -10.19
C ASP A 15 10.12 -1.07 -9.53
N PRO A 16 10.81 -1.91 -10.31
CA PRO A 16 11.54 -3.07 -9.78
C PRO A 16 12.76 -2.69 -8.93
N ALA A 17 13.42 -1.57 -9.23
CA ALA A 17 14.57 -1.10 -8.50
C ALA A 17 14.16 -0.55 -7.12
N GLU A 18 13.09 0.24 -7.04
CA GLU A 18 12.53 0.70 -5.76
C GLU A 18 12.01 -0.47 -4.91
N ALA A 19 11.36 -1.45 -5.54
CA ALA A 19 10.89 -2.64 -4.86
C ALA A 19 12.06 -3.46 -4.28
N ARG A 20 13.14 -3.63 -5.05
CA ARG A 20 14.37 -4.29 -4.60
C ARG A 20 14.97 -3.56 -3.39
N ALA A 21 15.18 -2.26 -3.51
CA ALA A 21 15.77 -1.44 -2.44
C ALA A 21 14.91 -1.48 -1.16
N THR A 22 13.60 -1.46 -1.31
CA THR A 22 12.67 -1.59 -0.18
C THR A 22 12.73 -2.98 0.46
N ALA A 23 12.78 -4.05 -0.34
CA ALA A 23 12.93 -5.41 0.17
C ALA A 23 14.25 -5.61 0.93
N GLU A 24 15.36 -5.05 0.44
CA GLU A 24 16.66 -5.06 1.12
C GLU A 24 16.56 -4.35 2.48
N ARG A 25 15.99 -3.13 2.52
CA ARG A 25 15.77 -2.40 3.79
C ARG A 25 14.88 -3.17 4.77
N VAL A 26 13.83 -3.84 4.28
CA VAL A 26 12.94 -4.66 5.11
C VAL A 26 13.69 -5.87 5.67
N PHE A 27 14.54 -6.52 4.88
CA PHE A 27 15.37 -7.62 5.33
C PHE A 27 16.35 -7.18 6.40
N ASP A 28 17.10 -6.10 6.16
CA ASP A 28 18.14 -5.59 7.06
C ASP A 28 17.58 -5.15 8.43
N ARG A 29 16.36 -4.59 8.46
CA ARG A 29 15.70 -4.16 9.70
C ARG A 29 14.99 -5.29 10.46
N THR A 30 14.85 -6.49 9.87
CA THR A 30 14.08 -7.58 10.48
C THR A 30 14.93 -8.25 11.56
N PRO A 31 14.46 -8.26 12.84
CA PRO A 31 15.21 -8.92 13.91
C PRO A 31 15.14 -10.45 13.77
N GLY A 32 16.26 -11.11 14.11
CA GLY A 32 16.38 -12.56 14.05
C GLY A 32 16.73 -13.07 12.65
N THR A 33 17.69 -14.01 12.60
CA THR A 33 18.18 -14.61 11.36
C THR A 33 17.86 -16.10 11.26
N ASP A 34 16.88 -16.58 12.05
CA ASP A 34 16.38 -17.94 11.91
C ASP A 34 15.75 -18.09 10.51
N PRO A 35 16.22 -19.04 9.68
CA PRO A 35 15.79 -19.14 8.29
C PRO A 35 14.28 -19.36 8.12
N ALA A 36 13.63 -20.08 9.03
CA ALA A 36 12.20 -20.38 8.91
C ALA A 36 11.36 -19.15 9.27
N VAL A 37 11.73 -18.42 10.31
CA VAL A 37 11.09 -17.16 10.70
C VAL A 37 11.30 -16.10 9.62
N GLN A 38 12.52 -15.99 9.12
CA GLN A 38 12.86 -15.02 8.08
C GLN A 38 12.11 -15.31 6.77
N LEU A 39 11.98 -16.58 6.37
CA LEU A 39 11.18 -16.97 5.21
C LEU A 39 9.70 -16.61 5.40
N ALA A 40 9.10 -16.96 6.55
CA ALA A 40 7.69 -16.67 6.84
C ALA A 40 7.38 -15.17 6.78
N ASN A 41 8.30 -14.33 7.29
CA ASN A 41 8.15 -12.88 7.26
C ASN A 41 8.15 -12.29 5.85
N GLN A 42 8.94 -12.85 4.94
CA GLN A 42 9.20 -12.26 3.61
C GLN A 42 8.37 -12.88 2.48
N LEU A 43 7.67 -13.98 2.72
CA LEU A 43 6.81 -14.63 1.71
C LEU A 43 5.49 -13.89 1.42
N GLY A 44 5.12 -12.87 2.22
CA GLY A 44 3.92 -12.07 1.94
C GLY A 44 2.59 -12.85 2.02
N MET A 45 2.55 -13.96 2.75
CA MET A 45 1.39 -14.87 2.83
C MET A 45 0.19 -14.32 3.63
N VAL A 46 0.23 -13.06 4.06
CA VAL A 46 -0.80 -12.44 4.91
C VAL A 46 -2.20 -12.55 4.26
N PHE A 47 -2.30 -12.37 2.94
CA PHE A 47 -3.57 -12.47 2.22
C PHE A 47 -4.11 -13.90 2.12
N ALA A 48 -3.28 -14.94 2.31
CA ALA A 48 -3.72 -16.34 2.23
C ALA A 48 -4.49 -16.80 3.48
N LYS A 49 -4.45 -16.01 4.57
CA LYS A 49 -5.06 -16.36 5.87
C LYS A 49 -5.80 -15.19 6.53
N LEU A 50 -6.08 -14.12 5.78
CA LEU A 50 -6.72 -12.94 6.34
C LEU A 50 -8.18 -13.25 6.72
N ASP A 51 -8.51 -13.11 8.00
CA ASP A 51 -9.90 -13.11 8.47
C ASP A 51 -10.43 -11.68 8.40
N CYS A 52 -11.36 -11.44 7.47
CA CYS A 52 -11.98 -10.13 7.24
C CYS A 52 -13.28 -9.95 8.03
N THR A 53 -13.49 -10.73 9.09
CA THR A 53 -14.67 -10.62 9.96
C THR A 53 -14.33 -10.04 11.35
N PRO A 54 -15.19 -9.15 11.90
CA PRO A 54 -16.32 -8.50 11.25
C PRO A 54 -15.85 -7.54 10.15
N ARG A 55 -16.71 -7.24 9.18
CA ARG A 55 -16.39 -6.19 8.21
C ARG A 55 -16.15 -4.88 8.96
N TRP A 56 -15.08 -4.20 8.56
CA TRP A 56 -14.70 -2.90 9.11
C TRP A 56 -15.32 -1.74 8.34
N ARG A 57 -15.84 -2.00 7.14
CA ARG A 57 -16.31 -0.97 6.21
C ARG A 57 -17.47 -0.16 6.79
N GLU A 58 -18.35 -0.81 7.54
CA GLU A 58 -19.49 -0.17 8.21
C GLU A 58 -19.09 0.83 9.29
N ARG A 59 -17.80 0.84 9.70
CA ARG A 59 -17.23 1.78 10.68
C ARG A 59 -16.54 2.98 10.03
N LEU A 60 -16.40 3.02 8.71
CA LEU A 60 -15.81 4.17 8.01
C LEU A 60 -16.54 5.50 8.28
N PRO A 61 -17.89 5.54 8.43
CA PRO A 61 -18.60 6.77 8.79
C PRO A 61 -18.21 7.34 10.16
N ASP A 62 -17.62 6.53 11.06
CA ASP A 62 -17.19 6.98 12.38
C ASP A 62 -15.89 7.81 12.33
N LEU A 63 -15.16 7.78 11.20
CA LEU A 63 -13.95 8.56 10.99
C LEU A 63 -14.28 10.02 10.67
N VAL A 64 -14.45 10.82 11.72
CA VAL A 64 -14.79 12.26 11.63
C VAL A 64 -13.57 13.18 11.47
N ILE A 65 -12.35 12.64 11.49
CA ILE A 65 -11.12 13.41 11.25
C ILE A 65 -10.90 13.65 9.74
N PRO A 66 -10.25 14.77 9.34
CA PRO A 66 -9.84 14.96 7.96
C PRO A 66 -9.00 13.77 7.49
N THR A 67 -9.36 13.21 6.33
CA THR A 67 -8.74 11.98 5.83
C THR A 67 -8.32 12.17 4.38
N LEU A 68 -7.09 11.79 4.05
CA LEU A 68 -6.64 11.66 2.66
C LEU A 68 -6.62 10.18 2.28
N VAL A 69 -7.35 9.82 1.23
CA VAL A 69 -7.25 8.52 0.56
C VAL A 69 -6.30 8.71 -0.62
N VAL A 70 -5.19 7.98 -0.64
CA VAL A 70 -4.22 8.02 -1.74
C VAL A 70 -4.28 6.71 -2.51
N HIS A 71 -4.39 6.76 -3.84
CA HIS A 71 -4.52 5.56 -4.66
C HIS A 71 -3.75 5.69 -5.98
N GLY A 72 -3.07 4.63 -6.42
CA GLY A 72 -2.40 4.60 -7.73
C GLY A 72 -3.37 4.25 -8.85
N ARG A 73 -3.43 5.07 -9.92
CA ARG A 73 -4.33 4.84 -11.06
C ARG A 73 -4.11 3.48 -11.72
N ARG A 74 -2.85 3.02 -11.76
CA ARG A 74 -2.43 1.81 -12.48
C ARG A 74 -2.56 0.54 -11.64
N ASP A 75 -3.04 0.65 -10.41
CA ASP A 75 -3.23 -0.51 -9.54
C ASP A 75 -4.31 -1.44 -10.10
N THR A 76 -3.89 -2.60 -10.60
CA THR A 76 -4.78 -3.65 -11.10
C THR A 76 -5.15 -4.69 -10.04
N PHE A 77 -4.43 -4.73 -8.91
CA PHE A 77 -4.65 -5.66 -7.82
C PHE A 77 -5.70 -5.12 -6.83
N PHE A 78 -5.62 -3.83 -6.51
CA PHE A 78 -6.65 -3.04 -5.84
C PHE A 78 -7.09 -1.89 -6.76
N PRO A 79 -8.11 -2.10 -7.61
CA PRO A 79 -8.55 -1.06 -8.56
C PRO A 79 -8.93 0.26 -7.89
N VAL A 80 -8.77 1.38 -8.61
CA VAL A 80 -9.05 2.75 -8.11
C VAL A 80 -10.43 2.93 -7.50
N GLY A 81 -11.43 2.15 -7.95
CA GLY A 81 -12.77 2.12 -7.36
C GLY A 81 -12.79 1.78 -5.86
N ASN A 82 -11.75 1.11 -5.34
CA ASN A 82 -11.57 0.90 -3.91
C ASN A 82 -11.29 2.21 -3.18
N GLY A 83 -10.40 3.05 -3.70
CA GLY A 83 -10.12 4.38 -3.16
C GLY A 83 -11.33 5.32 -3.26
N GLU A 84 -12.06 5.28 -4.38
CA GLU A 84 -13.31 6.03 -4.55
C GLU A 84 -14.39 5.61 -3.56
N ALA A 85 -14.50 4.30 -3.26
CA ALA A 85 -15.41 3.81 -2.25
C ALA A 85 -15.02 4.30 -0.85
N LEU A 86 -13.74 4.25 -0.49
CA LEU A 86 -13.23 4.78 0.79
C LEU A 86 -13.54 6.28 0.94
N ALA A 87 -13.20 7.08 -0.06
CA ALA A 87 -13.39 8.53 -0.01
C ALA A 87 -14.87 8.94 0.06
N ARG A 88 -15.78 8.14 -0.49
CA ARG A 88 -17.23 8.36 -0.41
C ARG A 88 -17.83 7.94 0.93
N GLU A 89 -17.30 6.90 1.56
CA GLU A 89 -17.84 6.34 2.80
C GLU A 89 -17.30 7.05 4.05
N ILE A 90 -16.16 7.74 3.95
CA ILE A 90 -15.57 8.56 5.02
C ILE A 90 -16.03 10.02 4.88
N PRO A 91 -16.74 10.61 5.86
CA PRO A 91 -17.40 11.92 5.70
C PRO A 91 -16.49 13.08 5.29
N ASN A 92 -15.27 13.13 5.84
CA ASN A 92 -14.31 14.22 5.63
C ASN A 92 -13.11 13.76 4.79
N ALA A 93 -13.32 12.79 3.90
CA ALA A 93 -12.25 12.29 3.06
C ALA A 93 -12.09 13.05 1.74
N ARG A 94 -10.84 13.21 1.33
CA ARG A 94 -10.45 13.61 -0.03
C ARG A 94 -9.69 12.47 -0.69
N LEU A 95 -9.94 12.26 -1.98
CA LEU A 95 -9.20 11.29 -2.80
C LEU A 95 -8.10 11.99 -3.58
N LEU A 96 -6.87 11.49 -3.46
CA LEU A 96 -5.75 11.80 -4.34
C LEU A 96 -5.45 10.56 -5.18
N VAL A 97 -5.63 10.66 -6.50
CA VAL A 97 -5.23 9.60 -7.43
C VAL A 97 -3.90 9.98 -8.06
N LEU A 98 -2.89 9.13 -7.88
CA LEU A 98 -1.58 9.29 -8.51
C LEU A 98 -1.60 8.58 -9.86
N GLU A 99 -1.54 9.35 -10.95
CA GLU A 99 -1.76 8.84 -12.31
C GLU A 99 -0.71 7.82 -12.78
N GLU A 100 0.53 7.96 -12.30
CA GLU A 100 1.64 7.09 -12.69
C GLU A 100 1.87 5.91 -11.73
N ALA A 101 1.28 5.95 -10.52
CA ALA A 101 1.49 4.94 -9.49
C ALA A 101 0.59 3.71 -9.68
N SER A 102 1.07 2.55 -9.22
CA SER A 102 0.32 1.29 -9.15
C SER A 102 0.06 0.92 -7.68
N THR A 103 0.32 -0.33 -7.27
CA THR A 103 0.08 -0.78 -5.88
C THR A 103 1.02 -0.12 -4.87
N ALA A 104 2.21 0.30 -5.32
CA ALA A 104 3.17 1.05 -4.50
C ALA A 104 3.09 2.54 -4.83
N ILE A 105 3.16 3.36 -3.78
CA ILE A 105 3.29 4.82 -3.89
C ILE A 105 4.79 5.14 -4.03
N PRO A 106 5.24 5.70 -5.18
CA PRO A 106 6.65 6.00 -5.39
C PRO A 106 7.19 7.04 -4.41
N GLU A 107 8.48 6.96 -4.08
CA GLU A 107 9.12 7.93 -3.17
C GLU A 107 9.01 9.37 -3.71
N THR A 108 9.07 9.53 -5.03
CA THR A 108 8.93 10.82 -5.71
C THR A 108 7.56 11.47 -5.51
N ALA A 109 6.52 10.70 -5.17
CA ALA A 109 5.18 11.22 -4.89
C ALA A 109 5.02 11.75 -3.45
N ALA A 110 6.01 11.57 -2.58
CA ALA A 110 5.91 11.97 -1.18
C ALA A 110 5.60 13.46 -0.99
N GLY A 111 6.17 14.33 -1.83
CA GLY A 111 5.89 15.77 -1.80
C GLY A 111 4.44 16.10 -2.14
N GLU A 112 3.90 15.52 -3.22
CA GLU A 112 2.50 15.70 -3.62
C GLU A 112 1.52 15.21 -2.55
N VAL A 113 1.80 14.04 -1.96
CA VAL A 113 0.99 13.50 -0.86
C VAL A 113 1.04 14.42 0.36
N ALA A 114 2.22 14.90 0.75
CA ALA A 114 2.36 15.80 1.89
C ALA A 114 1.62 17.13 1.69
N GLU A 115 1.71 17.73 0.49
CA GLU A 115 0.95 18.94 0.16
C GLU A 115 -0.57 18.68 0.21
N ALA A 116 -1.03 17.54 -0.30
CA ALA A 116 -2.44 17.16 -0.21
C ALA A 116 -2.91 16.95 1.24
N MET A 117 -2.05 16.43 2.12
CA MET A 117 -2.32 16.30 3.55
C MET A 117 -2.43 17.67 4.24
N LEU A 118 -1.54 18.61 3.89
CA LEU A 118 -1.57 19.97 4.45
C LEU A 118 -2.81 20.77 4.03
N ALA A 119 -3.42 20.41 2.90
CA ALA A 119 -4.61 21.05 2.37
C ALA A 119 -5.94 20.45 2.86
N LEU A 120 -5.91 19.47 3.78
CA LEU A 120 -7.12 18.85 4.35
C LEU A 120 -7.93 19.80 5.24
#